data_AF-A0AAJ6A4L9-F1
#
_entry.id   AF-A0AAJ6A4L9-F1
#
_cell.length_a   1.000
_cell.length_b   1.000
_cell.length_c   1.000
_cell.angle_alpha   90.00
_cell.angle_beta   90.00
_cell.angle_gamma   90.00
#
_symmetry.space_group_name_H-M   'P 1'
#
loop_
_entity.id
_entity.type
_entity.pdbx_description
1 polymer ?
#
loop_
_entity_poly.entity_id
_entity_poly.type
_entity_poly.pdbx_seq_one_letter_code
_entity_poly.pdbx_strand_id
1 'polypeptide(L)'
;MSKLKNFSALATIGVVACFSTIAYSAEKVEIITQSTPETGGKKVAARVWRRIDNGPWEEIDGERPGIGVLDLTEAKCDFSVSYKAAAMWGTHTRDVSSTHQCSEPQVLFNDFIPTGFASTIDLEQLTKSSVWVAALGQASSTTDGQRLASSFQTAITQGNYGSVAIASSEIAAQLRKAGNTRDADVFASLSVQATLNGIAKVQKLDPERLITLKADSDYTIVGEGAKSTLQTYQKSIGVTETSSGFGKTGWRTMRSLDGGSTTTATEFKLPSSAITTFDASKFSATQ
;
A
#
# COMPACT_ATOMS: atom_id res chain seq x y z
N MET A 1 -50.23 69.95 56.64
CA MET A 1 -48.90 69.30 56.58
C MET A 1 -48.93 68.16 55.58
N SER A 2 -47.93 68.12 54.68
CA SER A 2 -47.46 66.99 53.84
C SER A 2 -48.45 66.28 52.92
N LYS A 3 -48.48 66.53 51.59
CA LYS A 3 -47.52 66.22 50.48
C LYS A 3 -47.76 64.85 49.80
N LEU A 4 -48.45 64.96 48.66
CA LEU A 4 -48.16 64.45 47.32
C LEU A 4 -47.44 63.10 47.13
N LYS A 5 -48.15 62.26 46.36
CA LYS A 5 -47.79 61.00 45.71
C LYS A 5 -46.51 61.10 44.88
N ASN A 6 -45.65 60.09 44.95
CA ASN A 6 -44.65 59.79 43.93
C ASN A 6 -44.82 58.35 43.45
N PHE A 7 -45.08 58.22 42.14
CA PHE A 7 -45.01 56.98 41.38
C PHE A 7 -43.54 56.61 41.17
N SER A 8 -43.19 55.34 41.38
CA SER A 8 -41.91 54.78 40.93
C SER A 8 -42.21 53.65 39.95
N ALA A 9 -41.95 53.91 38.67
CA ALA A 9 -41.92 52.90 37.62
C ALA A 9 -40.66 52.06 37.77
N LEU A 10 -40.81 50.74 37.95
CA LEU A 10 -39.72 49.80 37.73
C LEU A 10 -39.54 49.63 36.22
N ALA A 11 -38.42 50.11 35.68
CA ALA A 11 -37.96 49.79 34.34
C ALA A 11 -37.36 48.38 34.35
N THR A 12 -38.07 47.42 33.77
CA THR A 12 -37.54 46.10 33.47
C THR A 12 -36.53 46.23 32.33
N ILE A 13 -35.23 46.14 32.65
CA ILE A 13 -34.18 46.05 31.63
C ILE A 13 -34.27 44.64 31.04
N GLY A 14 -34.93 44.52 29.89
CA GLY A 14 -34.85 43.33 29.06
C GLY A 14 -33.42 43.20 28.54
N VAL A 15 -32.66 42.26 29.10
CA VAL A 15 -31.41 41.81 28.50
C VAL A 15 -31.79 41.08 27.22
N VAL A 16 -31.75 41.79 26.09
CA VAL A 16 -31.73 41.18 24.78
C VAL A 16 -30.40 40.44 24.69
N ALA A 17 -30.42 39.13 24.99
CA ALA A 17 -29.34 38.24 24.63
C ALA A 17 -29.27 38.22 23.11
N CYS A 18 -28.43 39.09 22.56
CA CYS A 18 -28.03 39.04 21.17
C CYS A 18 -27.23 37.74 21.02
N PHE A 19 -27.91 36.65 20.65
CA PHE A 19 -27.26 35.50 20.05
C PHE A 19 -26.70 35.99 18.72
N SER A 20 -25.48 36.52 18.73
CA SER A 20 -24.67 36.61 17.54
C SER A 20 -24.44 35.16 17.09
N THR A 21 -25.28 34.70 16.16
CA THR A 21 -24.92 33.61 15.29
C THR A 21 -23.67 34.06 14.55
N ILE A 22 -22.51 33.64 15.05
CA ILE A 22 -21.27 33.68 14.29
C ILE A 22 -21.56 32.80 13.08
N ALA A 23 -21.85 33.44 11.94
CA ALA A 23 -21.88 32.77 10.67
C ALA A 23 -20.44 32.36 10.40
N TYR A 24 -20.09 31.13 10.80
CA TYR A 24 -18.85 30.52 10.38
C TYR A 24 -18.94 30.39 8.87
N SER A 25 -18.17 31.23 8.16
CA SER A 25 -18.06 31.13 6.71
C SER A 25 -17.41 29.79 6.43
N ALA A 26 -18.12 28.94 5.71
CA ALA A 26 -17.57 27.65 5.33
C ALA A 26 -16.42 27.86 4.34
N GLU A 27 -15.28 27.24 4.64
CA GLU A 27 -14.02 27.37 3.94
C GLU A 27 -13.81 26.16 3.03
N LYS A 28 -13.48 26.42 1.76
CA LYS A 28 -13.18 25.34 0.82
C LYS A 28 -11.71 24.97 0.94
N VAL A 29 -11.47 23.70 1.22
CA VAL A 29 -10.11 23.16 1.40
C VAL A 29 -9.91 22.03 0.41
N GLU A 30 -8.81 22.12 -0.34
CA GLU A 30 -8.35 21.05 -1.21
C GLU A 30 -7.19 20.31 -0.52
N ILE A 31 -7.34 19.01 -0.29
CA ILE A 31 -6.26 18.15 0.19
C ILE A 31 -5.62 17.48 -1.01
N ILE A 32 -4.31 17.68 -1.18
CA ILE A 32 -3.53 17.06 -2.24
C ILE A 32 -2.55 16.07 -1.66
N THR A 33 -2.55 14.88 -2.23
CA THR A 33 -1.62 13.79 -1.92
C THR A 33 -0.82 13.46 -3.18
N GLN A 34 0.50 13.58 -3.10
CA GLN A 34 1.38 13.39 -4.25
C GLN A 34 2.75 12.82 -3.87
N SER A 35 3.40 12.17 -4.83
CA SER A 35 4.75 11.67 -4.66
C SER A 35 5.73 12.81 -4.40
N THR A 36 6.92 12.47 -3.90
CA THR A 36 8.04 13.42 -3.80
C THR A 36 8.30 14.18 -5.10
N PRO A 37 8.68 15.47 -5.07
CA PRO A 37 9.05 16.23 -6.26
C PRO A 37 10.13 15.52 -7.10
N GLU A 38 11.07 14.87 -6.43
CA GLU A 38 12.17 14.09 -7.02
C GLU A 38 11.67 12.91 -7.88
N THR A 39 10.46 12.40 -7.59
CA THR A 39 9.80 11.32 -8.34
C THR A 39 8.71 11.83 -9.27
N GLY A 40 8.69 13.14 -9.56
CA GLY A 40 7.80 13.77 -10.53
C GLY A 40 6.46 14.27 -9.98
N GLY A 41 6.27 14.31 -8.65
CA GLY A 41 5.11 14.98 -8.04
C GLY A 41 3.74 14.43 -8.46
N LYS A 42 3.65 13.13 -8.80
CA LYS A 42 2.41 12.51 -9.30
C LYS A 42 1.38 12.38 -8.19
N LYS A 43 0.10 12.53 -8.51
CA LYS A 43 -0.99 12.34 -7.53
C LYS A 43 -1.02 10.90 -7.01
N VAL A 44 -1.30 10.73 -5.72
CA VAL A 44 -1.27 9.45 -4.99
C VAL A 44 -2.61 9.25 -4.29
N ALA A 45 -3.25 8.11 -4.48
CA ALA A 45 -4.45 7.78 -3.72
C ALA A 45 -4.11 7.56 -2.23
N ALA A 46 -4.89 8.15 -1.33
CA ALA A 46 -4.59 8.09 0.10
C ALA A 46 -5.86 7.99 0.94
N ARG A 47 -5.74 7.45 2.15
CA ARG A 47 -6.77 7.67 3.17
C ARG A 47 -6.39 8.93 3.92
N VAL A 48 -7.36 9.81 4.10
CA VAL A 48 -7.19 11.06 4.83
C VAL A 48 -8.02 10.99 6.09
N TRP A 49 -7.42 11.36 7.21
CA TRP A 49 -8.11 11.51 8.47
C TRP A 49 -8.08 12.96 8.92
N ARG A 50 -9.17 13.38 9.54
CA ARG A 50 -9.32 14.67 10.21
C ARG A 50 -9.40 14.47 11.72
N ARG A 51 -8.88 15.42 12.48
CA ARG A 51 -9.30 15.64 13.87
C ARG A 51 -9.56 17.12 14.09
N ILE A 52 -10.45 17.42 15.03
CA ILE A 52 -10.71 18.77 15.51
C ILE A 52 -10.23 18.84 16.95
N ASP A 53 -9.46 19.88 17.27
CA ASP A 53 -8.69 20.03 18.49
C ASP A 53 -7.82 18.77 18.75
N ASN A 54 -7.87 18.25 19.99
CA ASN A 54 -7.24 16.99 20.38
C ASN A 54 -8.24 15.82 20.39
N GLY A 55 -9.29 15.90 19.57
CA GLY A 55 -10.29 14.84 19.41
C GLY A 55 -9.76 13.58 18.72
N PRO A 56 -10.61 12.56 18.55
CA PRO A 56 -10.26 11.36 17.80
C PRO A 56 -10.00 11.68 16.32
N TRP A 57 -9.17 10.84 15.70
CA TRP A 57 -9.02 10.84 14.24
C TRP A 57 -10.20 10.16 13.60
N GLU A 58 -10.87 10.85 12.69
CA GLU A 58 -11.98 10.36 11.89
C GLU A 58 -11.55 10.28 10.43
N GLU A 59 -11.86 9.17 9.75
CA GLU A 59 -11.59 9.03 8.33
C GLU A 59 -12.57 9.92 7.54
N ILE A 60 -12.05 10.66 6.56
CA ILE A 60 -12.88 11.51 5.71
C ILE A 60 -13.36 10.66 4.55
N ASP A 61 -14.64 10.30 4.56
CA ASP A 61 -15.29 9.66 3.41
C ASP A 61 -15.41 10.67 2.26
N GLY A 62 -14.74 10.40 1.13
CA GLY A 62 -14.79 11.32 -0.01
C GLY A 62 -13.75 11.11 -1.10
N GLU A 63 -12.63 10.43 -0.82
CA GLU A 63 -11.68 10.10 -1.88
C GLU A 63 -12.27 9.04 -2.81
N ARG A 64 -12.53 9.42 -4.07
CA ARG A 64 -12.62 8.44 -5.14
C ARG A 64 -11.20 7.88 -5.36
N PRO A 65 -10.98 6.56 -5.29
CA PRO A 65 -9.66 5.97 -5.53
C PRO A 65 -9.10 6.45 -6.89
N GLY A 66 -7.90 7.05 -6.88
CA GLY A 66 -7.10 7.27 -8.10
C GLY A 66 -6.79 8.72 -8.53
N ILE A 67 -7.21 9.77 -7.80
CA ILE A 67 -6.97 11.18 -8.22
C ILE A 67 -6.00 11.94 -7.31
N GLY A 68 -5.83 11.53 -6.04
CA GLY A 68 -4.93 12.20 -5.06
C GLY A 68 -5.31 13.65 -4.76
N VAL A 69 -6.60 13.96 -4.90
CA VAL A 69 -7.21 15.25 -4.60
C VAL A 69 -8.53 14.99 -3.89
N LEU A 70 -8.74 15.66 -2.76
CA LEU A 70 -9.96 15.61 -1.96
C LEU A 70 -10.43 17.03 -1.67
N ASP A 71 -11.61 17.38 -2.17
CA ASP A 71 -12.26 18.65 -1.88
C ASP A 71 -13.20 18.50 -0.69
N LEU A 72 -13.08 19.40 0.29
CA LEU A 72 -13.94 19.41 1.46
C LEU A 72 -14.31 20.84 1.87
N THR A 73 -15.38 20.94 2.64
CA THR A 73 -15.87 22.19 3.21
C THR A 73 -15.67 22.13 4.72
N GLU A 74 -14.75 22.93 5.25
CA GLU A 74 -14.59 23.08 6.70
C GLU A 74 -15.39 24.27 7.23
N ALA A 75 -15.80 24.20 8.50
CA ALA A 75 -16.44 25.33 9.15
C ALA A 75 -15.45 26.47 9.46
N LYS A 76 -14.17 26.13 9.67
CA LYS A 76 -13.01 27.04 9.77
C LYS A 76 -11.72 26.26 9.47
N CYS A 77 -10.73 26.87 8.82
CA CYS A 77 -9.33 26.44 8.89
C CYS A 77 -8.58 27.27 9.92
N ASP A 78 -8.20 26.61 11.01
CA ASP A 78 -7.18 27.13 11.93
C ASP A 78 -6.39 25.96 12.54
N PHE A 79 -5.56 26.27 13.54
CA PHE A 79 -4.71 25.29 14.23
C PHE A 79 -5.48 24.20 15.02
N SER A 80 -6.82 24.29 15.10
CA SER A 80 -7.63 23.23 15.71
C SER A 80 -7.94 22.09 14.73
N VAL A 81 -7.93 22.33 13.41
CA VAL A 81 -8.23 21.28 12.44
C VAL A 81 -6.92 20.71 11.90
N SER A 82 -6.69 19.43 12.13
CA SER A 82 -5.49 18.72 11.66
C SER A 82 -5.86 17.59 10.71
N TYR A 83 -5.01 17.39 9.71
CA TYR A 83 -5.09 16.31 8.75
C TYR A 83 -3.86 15.41 8.82
N LYS A 84 -4.07 14.13 8.53
CA LYS A 84 -3.00 13.19 8.22
C LYS A 84 -3.44 12.33 7.03
N ALA A 85 -2.46 11.84 6.27
CA ALA A 85 -2.72 10.99 5.13
C ALA A 85 -1.78 9.78 5.14
N ALA A 86 -2.31 8.62 4.75
CA ALA A 86 -1.56 7.39 4.55
C ALA A 86 -1.90 6.82 3.17
N ALA A 87 -0.92 6.20 2.52
CA ALA A 87 -1.11 5.71 1.16
C ALA A 87 -2.17 4.61 1.09
N MET A 88 -3.04 4.66 0.08
CA MET A 88 -3.89 3.54 -0.27
C MET A 88 -3.11 2.59 -1.17
N TRP A 89 -2.66 1.47 -0.59
CA TRP A 89 -2.09 0.32 -1.28
C TRP A 89 -0.82 0.55 -2.13
N GLY A 90 0.15 -0.34 -1.95
CA GLY A 90 0.96 -0.93 -3.02
C GLY A 90 2.02 -0.08 -3.75
N THR A 91 1.76 1.18 -4.11
CA THR A 91 2.65 1.93 -5.03
C THR A 91 3.45 3.04 -4.35
N HIS A 92 2.98 3.52 -3.21
CA HIS A 92 3.65 4.54 -2.41
C HIS A 92 3.56 4.16 -0.93
N THR A 93 4.59 4.50 -0.17
CA THR A 93 4.62 4.40 1.29
C THR A 93 4.67 5.80 1.88
N ARG A 94 3.95 5.94 2.99
CA ARG A 94 4.09 7.02 3.96
C ARG A 94 3.67 6.47 5.31
N ASP A 95 4.48 6.66 6.33
CA ASP A 95 4.10 6.37 7.72
C ASP A 95 3.28 7.55 8.27
N VAL A 96 2.39 7.29 9.23
CA VAL A 96 1.42 8.24 9.84
C VAL A 96 2.07 9.40 10.62
N SER A 97 3.35 9.67 10.42
CA SER A 97 4.17 10.57 11.25
C SER A 97 3.98 12.06 10.99
N SER A 98 3.35 12.46 9.88
CA SER A 98 3.22 13.88 9.49
C SER A 98 1.77 14.35 9.54
N THR A 99 1.53 15.26 10.47
CA THR A 99 0.25 15.96 10.67
C THR A 99 0.38 17.37 10.09
N HIS A 100 -0.59 17.78 9.27
CA HIS A 100 -0.66 19.11 8.69
C HIS A 100 -1.88 19.83 9.27
N GLN A 101 -1.72 21.10 9.63
CA GLN A 101 -2.86 21.92 10.06
C GLN A 101 -3.66 22.36 8.85
N CYS A 102 -4.95 22.65 9.05
CA CYS A 102 -5.82 23.18 8.01
C CYS A 102 -5.30 24.54 7.54
N SER A 103 -5.17 24.68 6.23
CA SER A 103 -4.79 25.92 5.57
C SER A 103 -5.64 26.14 4.33
N GLU A 104 -6.15 27.36 4.15
CA GLU A 104 -6.79 27.76 2.90
C GLU A 104 -5.75 28.16 1.84
N PRO A 105 -5.99 27.87 0.55
CA PRO A 105 -7.06 27.01 0.04
C PRO A 105 -6.68 25.52 0.05
N GLN A 106 -5.45 25.17 0.43
CA GLN A 106 -4.88 23.85 0.17
C GLN A 106 -4.03 23.31 1.32
N VAL A 107 -4.12 21.99 1.53
CA VAL A 107 -3.21 21.20 2.38
C VAL A 107 -2.47 20.20 1.48
N LEU A 108 -1.14 20.27 1.49
CA LEU A 108 -0.30 19.45 0.62
C LEU A 108 0.48 18.38 1.40
N PHE A 109 0.35 17.14 0.94
CA PHE A 109 1.16 15.99 1.33
C PHE A 109 1.99 15.53 0.12
N ASN A 110 3.25 15.96 0.04
CA ASN A 110 4.14 15.74 -1.12
C ASN A 110 5.34 14.83 -0.81
N ASP A 111 5.22 14.00 0.21
CA ASP A 111 6.27 13.15 0.77
C ASP A 111 5.94 11.66 0.65
N PHE A 112 5.01 11.32 -0.25
CA PHE A 112 4.77 9.93 -0.62
C PHE A 112 5.95 9.40 -1.43
N ILE A 113 6.56 8.32 -0.97
CA ILE A 113 7.71 7.70 -1.63
C ILE A 113 7.23 6.44 -2.34
N PRO A 114 7.55 6.20 -3.62
CA PRO A 114 7.23 4.95 -4.27
C PRO A 114 7.74 3.72 -3.50
N THR A 115 6.91 2.71 -3.28
CA THR A 115 7.33 1.44 -2.70
C THR A 115 8.06 0.60 -3.75
N GLY A 116 9.28 0.15 -3.43
CA GLY A 116 10.14 -0.58 -4.37
C GLY A 116 9.52 -1.86 -4.95
N PHE A 117 9.45 -1.89 -6.29
CA PHE A 117 9.42 -3.01 -7.26
C PHE A 117 8.43 -4.19 -7.14
N ALA A 118 7.87 -4.54 -5.98
CA ALA A 118 6.89 -5.64 -5.89
C ALA A 118 5.54 -5.29 -6.53
N SER A 119 5.21 -4.00 -6.57
CA SER A 119 3.94 -3.47 -7.06
C SER A 119 3.92 -3.14 -8.55
N THR A 120 5.00 -3.44 -9.27
CA THR A 120 5.04 -3.30 -10.73
C THR A 120 4.52 -4.54 -11.45
N ILE A 121 4.22 -5.64 -10.77
CA ILE A 121 3.58 -6.80 -11.40
C ILE A 121 2.09 -6.77 -11.09
N ASP A 122 1.29 -6.56 -12.13
CA ASP A 122 -0.13 -6.87 -12.11
C ASP A 122 -0.30 -8.39 -12.22
N LEU A 123 -0.88 -8.98 -11.17
CA LEU A 123 -1.11 -10.43 -11.09
C LEU A 123 -1.96 -10.94 -12.25
N GLU A 124 -2.83 -10.10 -12.83
CA GLU A 124 -3.59 -10.48 -14.02
C GLU A 124 -2.66 -10.69 -15.22
N GLN A 125 -1.60 -9.88 -15.37
CA GLN A 125 -0.62 -10.02 -16.46
C GLN A 125 0.19 -11.32 -16.36
N LEU A 126 0.44 -11.82 -15.14
CA LEU A 126 1.08 -13.13 -14.95
C LEU A 126 0.23 -14.28 -15.51
N THR A 127 -1.06 -14.08 -15.72
CA THR A 127 -1.96 -15.10 -16.29
C THR A 127 -2.03 -15.04 -17.82
N LYS A 128 -1.44 -14.01 -18.45
CA LYS A 128 -1.53 -13.76 -19.88
C LYS A 128 -0.33 -14.34 -20.62
N SER A 129 -0.57 -15.35 -21.45
CA SER A 129 0.49 -15.96 -22.28
C SER A 129 1.20 -14.94 -23.18
N SER A 130 0.49 -13.96 -23.74
CA SER A 130 1.07 -12.90 -24.57
C SER A 130 2.10 -12.05 -23.82
N VAL A 131 1.84 -11.78 -22.53
CA VAL A 131 2.77 -11.02 -21.68
C VAL A 131 4.03 -11.82 -21.41
N TRP A 132 3.90 -13.11 -21.09
CA TRP A 132 5.06 -13.98 -20.92
C TRP A 132 5.88 -14.11 -22.20
N VAL A 133 5.25 -14.27 -23.36
CA VAL A 133 5.97 -14.30 -24.65
C VAL A 133 6.72 -12.97 -24.87
N ALA A 134 6.09 -11.83 -24.57
CA ALA A 134 6.73 -10.53 -24.68
C ALA A 134 7.90 -10.36 -23.68
N ALA A 135 7.74 -10.83 -22.44
CA ALA A 135 8.76 -10.76 -21.39
C ALA A 135 9.95 -11.67 -21.69
N LEU A 136 9.72 -12.84 -22.26
CA LEU A 136 10.75 -13.80 -22.63
C LEU A 136 11.53 -13.42 -23.91
N GLY A 137 11.01 -12.46 -24.68
CA GLY A 137 11.64 -11.96 -25.92
C GLY A 137 11.59 -12.94 -27.10
N GLN A 138 12.15 -12.51 -28.23
CA GLN A 138 12.08 -13.26 -29.51
C GLN A 138 12.81 -14.61 -29.50
N ALA A 139 13.63 -14.88 -28.49
CA ALA A 139 14.40 -16.10 -28.37
C ALA A 139 13.62 -17.28 -27.76
N SER A 140 12.32 -17.10 -27.52
CA SER A 140 11.51 -17.99 -26.69
C SER A 140 10.28 -18.49 -27.42
N SER A 141 9.90 -19.74 -27.15
CA SER A 141 8.75 -20.37 -27.79
C SER A 141 7.44 -19.85 -27.19
N THR A 142 6.38 -19.76 -28.02
CA THR A 142 5.01 -19.52 -27.53
C THR A 142 4.60 -20.55 -26.47
N THR A 143 5.11 -21.77 -26.57
CA THR A 143 4.88 -22.86 -25.61
C THR A 143 5.38 -22.54 -24.20
N ASP A 144 6.56 -21.94 -24.07
CA ASP A 144 7.09 -21.53 -22.75
C ASP A 144 6.25 -20.42 -22.12
N GLY A 145 5.84 -19.44 -22.93
CA GLY A 145 4.97 -18.37 -22.45
C GLY A 145 3.60 -18.87 -22.01
N GLN A 146 3.01 -19.82 -22.75
CA GLN A 146 1.76 -20.48 -22.36
C GLN A 146 1.91 -21.29 -21.07
N ARG A 147 2.96 -22.11 -20.96
CA ARG A 147 3.23 -22.93 -19.77
C ARG A 147 3.36 -22.09 -18.51
N LEU A 148 4.15 -21.01 -18.55
CA LEU A 148 4.33 -20.12 -17.40
C LEU A 148 3.02 -19.41 -17.05
N ALA A 149 2.32 -18.86 -18.04
CA ALA A 149 1.03 -18.22 -17.83
C ALA A 149 -0.01 -19.15 -17.18
N SER A 150 -0.17 -20.37 -17.68
CA SER A 150 -1.10 -21.36 -17.13
C SER A 150 -0.73 -21.79 -15.71
N SER A 151 0.57 -21.89 -15.40
CA SER A 151 1.04 -22.24 -14.06
C SER A 151 0.71 -21.14 -13.05
N PHE A 152 0.97 -19.87 -13.40
CA PHE A 152 0.61 -18.73 -12.55
C PHE A 152 -0.92 -18.56 -12.45
N GLN A 153 -1.66 -18.72 -13.55
CA GLN A 153 -3.12 -18.66 -13.54
C GLN A 153 -3.72 -19.69 -12.57
N THR A 154 -3.28 -20.94 -12.66
CA THR A 154 -3.76 -22.02 -11.78
C THR A 154 -3.47 -21.68 -10.32
N ALA A 155 -2.24 -21.24 -10.01
CA ALA A 155 -1.85 -20.90 -8.65
C ALA A 155 -2.64 -19.70 -8.09
N ILE A 156 -2.81 -18.64 -8.88
CA ILE A 156 -3.52 -17.42 -8.47
C ILE A 156 -5.02 -17.71 -8.26
N THR A 157 -5.69 -18.38 -9.20
CA THR A 157 -7.11 -18.71 -9.09
C THR A 157 -7.42 -19.61 -7.89
N GLN A 158 -6.51 -20.52 -7.54
CA GLN A 158 -6.66 -21.40 -6.38
C GLN A 158 -6.23 -20.73 -5.05
N GLY A 159 -5.64 -19.53 -5.11
CA GLY A 159 -5.05 -18.88 -3.93
C GLY A 159 -3.88 -19.68 -3.34
N ASN A 160 -3.11 -20.37 -4.19
CA ASN A 160 -1.92 -21.15 -3.85
C ASN A 160 -0.69 -20.25 -3.76
N TYR A 161 -0.66 -19.43 -2.71
CA TYR A 161 0.39 -18.43 -2.51
C TYR A 161 1.80 -19.05 -2.34
N GLY A 162 1.90 -20.28 -1.84
CA GLY A 162 3.18 -21.00 -1.77
C GLY A 162 3.74 -21.32 -3.16
N SER A 163 2.87 -21.67 -4.11
CA SER A 163 3.27 -21.90 -5.51
C SER A 163 3.79 -20.62 -6.17
N VAL A 164 3.06 -19.52 -6.03
CA VAL A 164 3.47 -18.21 -6.57
C VAL A 164 4.81 -17.78 -5.96
N ALA A 165 4.99 -17.95 -4.64
CA ALA A 165 6.21 -17.59 -3.95
C ALA A 165 7.43 -18.38 -4.45
N ILE A 166 7.30 -19.71 -4.61
CA ILE A 166 8.36 -20.59 -5.12
C ILE A 166 8.68 -20.27 -6.58
N ALA A 167 7.65 -20.13 -7.42
CA ALA A 167 7.81 -19.81 -8.84
C ALA A 167 8.61 -18.51 -9.02
N SER A 168 8.21 -17.45 -8.32
CA SER A 168 8.86 -16.15 -8.42
C SER A 168 10.26 -16.15 -7.82
N SER A 169 10.50 -16.89 -6.72
CA SER A 169 11.84 -17.06 -6.15
C SER A 169 12.80 -17.74 -7.12
N GLU A 170 12.33 -18.77 -7.83
CA GLU A 170 13.14 -19.51 -8.80
C GLU A 170 13.44 -18.68 -10.06
N ILE A 171 12.46 -17.92 -10.56
CA ILE A 171 12.67 -16.97 -11.67
C ILE A 171 13.69 -15.91 -11.27
N ALA A 172 13.57 -15.32 -10.08
CA ALA A 172 14.52 -14.35 -9.56
C ALA A 172 15.94 -14.92 -9.48
N ALA A 173 16.10 -16.15 -8.97
CA ALA A 173 17.40 -16.80 -8.88
C ALA A 173 18.06 -16.99 -10.26
N GLN A 174 17.28 -17.39 -11.27
CA GLN A 174 17.75 -17.56 -12.64
C GLN A 174 18.19 -16.24 -13.27
N LEU A 175 17.39 -15.19 -13.14
CA LEU A 175 17.69 -13.85 -13.65
C LEU A 175 18.95 -13.27 -13.00
N ARG A 176 19.08 -13.40 -11.67
CA ARG A 176 20.25 -12.94 -10.92
C ARG A 176 21.51 -13.67 -11.35
N LYS A 177 21.44 -14.99 -11.55
CA LYS A 177 22.56 -15.81 -12.04
C LYS A 177 23.03 -15.38 -13.44
N ALA A 178 22.12 -14.88 -14.28
CA ALA A 178 22.45 -14.36 -15.61
C ALA A 178 22.85 -12.87 -15.62
N GLY A 179 22.93 -12.22 -14.46
CA GLY A 179 23.29 -10.81 -14.35
C GLY A 179 22.14 -9.83 -14.59
N ASN A 180 20.90 -10.30 -14.80
CA ASN A 180 19.72 -9.46 -14.88
C ASN A 180 19.17 -9.18 -13.47
N THR A 181 19.91 -8.38 -12.70
CA THR A 181 19.59 -8.09 -11.30
C THR A 181 18.29 -7.31 -11.13
N ARG A 182 18.03 -6.34 -12.02
CA ARG A 182 16.82 -5.51 -11.96
C ARG A 182 15.54 -6.35 -12.05
N ASP A 183 15.43 -7.22 -13.04
CA ASP A 183 14.23 -8.06 -13.20
C ASP A 183 14.18 -9.18 -12.15
N ALA A 184 15.35 -9.66 -11.70
CA ALA A 184 15.42 -10.59 -10.58
C ALA A 184 14.80 -9.99 -9.31
N ASP A 185 15.05 -8.71 -9.05
CA ASP A 185 14.52 -8.05 -7.87
C ASP A 185 13.00 -7.91 -7.94
N VAL A 186 12.41 -7.61 -9.10
CA VAL A 186 10.95 -7.61 -9.29
C VAL A 186 10.31 -8.95 -8.88
N PHE A 187 10.85 -10.06 -9.37
CA PHE A 187 10.33 -11.39 -9.03
C PHE A 187 10.66 -11.82 -7.59
N ALA A 188 11.79 -11.38 -7.02
CA ALA A 188 12.10 -11.60 -5.61
C ALA A 188 11.07 -10.89 -4.71
N SER A 189 10.67 -9.67 -5.08
CA SER A 189 9.64 -8.91 -4.39
C SER A 189 8.27 -9.58 -4.46
N LEU A 190 7.88 -10.08 -5.64
CA LEU A 190 6.66 -10.86 -5.81
C LEU A 190 6.68 -12.14 -4.94
N SER A 191 7.84 -12.80 -4.82
CA SER A 191 7.99 -13.97 -3.95
C SER A 191 7.76 -13.63 -2.47
N VAL A 192 8.34 -12.53 -1.98
CA VAL A 192 8.11 -12.03 -0.62
C VAL A 192 6.64 -11.72 -0.40
N GLN A 193 6.02 -10.97 -1.32
CA GLN A 193 4.61 -10.59 -1.21
C GLN A 193 3.67 -11.79 -1.21
N ALA A 194 3.87 -12.75 -2.12
CA ALA A 194 3.10 -13.98 -2.16
C ALA A 194 3.24 -14.76 -0.85
N THR A 195 4.45 -14.85 -0.30
CA THR A 195 4.67 -15.49 1.01
C THR A 195 3.86 -14.81 2.12
N LEU A 196 3.90 -13.48 2.20
CA LEU A 196 3.19 -12.71 3.21
C LEU A 196 1.67 -12.82 3.04
N ASN A 197 1.15 -12.79 1.81
CA ASN A 197 -0.27 -12.99 1.53
C ASN A 197 -0.74 -14.41 1.92
N GLY A 198 0.09 -15.42 1.68
CA GLY A 198 -0.18 -16.78 2.15
C GLY A 198 -0.25 -16.87 3.68
N ILE A 199 0.67 -16.19 4.38
CA ILE A 199 0.65 -16.13 5.86
C ILE A 199 -0.60 -15.39 6.34
N ALA A 200 -0.96 -14.25 5.72
CA ALA A 200 -2.18 -13.51 6.03
C ALA A 200 -3.41 -14.42 5.93
N LYS A 201 -3.52 -15.17 4.82
CA LYS A 201 -4.61 -16.13 4.59
C LYS A 201 -4.68 -17.17 5.71
N VAL A 202 -3.56 -17.82 6.05
CA VAL A 202 -3.52 -18.87 7.09
C VAL A 202 -3.90 -18.29 8.46
N GLN A 203 -3.42 -17.10 8.79
CA GLN A 203 -3.66 -16.45 10.08
C GLN A 203 -4.94 -15.61 10.12
N LYS A 204 -5.74 -15.60 9.04
CA LYS A 204 -6.96 -14.80 8.88
C LYS A 204 -6.73 -13.31 9.16
N LEU A 205 -5.57 -12.81 8.75
CA LEU A 205 -5.22 -11.41 8.81
C LEU A 205 -5.63 -10.74 7.50
N ASP A 206 -5.96 -9.46 7.58
CA ASP A 206 -6.04 -8.60 6.41
C ASP A 206 -4.65 -8.55 5.73
N PRO A 207 -4.53 -9.00 4.47
CA PRO A 207 -3.27 -8.95 3.74
C PRO A 207 -2.66 -7.55 3.69
N GLU A 208 -3.49 -6.49 3.68
CA GLU A 208 -3.03 -5.09 3.67
C GLU A 208 -2.18 -4.74 4.90
N ARG A 209 -2.40 -5.42 6.02
CA ARG A 209 -1.64 -5.21 7.27
C ARG A 209 -0.24 -5.83 7.25
N LEU A 210 0.04 -6.72 6.29
CA LEU A 210 1.36 -7.36 6.13
C LEU A 210 2.18 -6.74 5.00
N ILE A 211 1.64 -5.76 4.29
CA ILE A 211 2.38 -5.01 3.26
C ILE A 211 3.17 -3.90 3.95
N THR A 212 4.31 -4.27 4.53
CA THR A 212 5.37 -3.31 4.82
C THR A 212 6.59 -3.77 4.05
N LEU A 213 6.76 -3.27 2.84
CA LEU A 213 7.99 -3.45 2.08
C LEU A 213 8.88 -2.25 2.41
N LYS A 214 10.00 -2.46 3.11
CA LYS A 214 10.94 -1.35 3.34
C LYS A 214 11.75 -1.15 2.06
N ALA A 215 11.67 0.04 1.49
CA ALA A 215 12.55 0.48 0.41
C ALA A 215 13.84 1.05 1.03
N ASP A 216 14.77 0.19 1.46
CA ASP A 216 16.02 0.65 2.09
C ASP A 216 17.28 0.14 1.37
N SER A 217 17.13 -0.26 0.12
CA SER A 217 18.18 -0.58 -0.86
C SER A 217 17.46 -1.14 -2.10
N ASP A 218 18.20 -1.50 -3.14
CA ASP A 218 17.71 -2.10 -4.39
C ASP A 218 16.93 -3.43 -4.22
N TYR A 219 16.52 -3.80 -2.99
CA TYR A 219 15.91 -5.06 -2.62
C TYR A 219 14.69 -4.87 -1.72
N THR A 220 13.65 -5.65 -1.98
CA THR A 220 12.46 -5.72 -1.12
C THR A 220 12.74 -6.55 0.13
N ILE A 221 12.60 -5.94 1.30
CA ILE A 221 12.69 -6.62 2.60
C ILE A 221 11.36 -6.58 3.36
N VAL A 222 11.14 -7.60 4.18
CA VAL A 222 10.00 -7.71 5.10
C VAL A 222 10.11 -6.60 6.15
N GLY A 223 9.15 -5.69 6.17
CA GLY A 223 9.07 -4.60 7.14
C GLY A 223 8.78 -5.11 8.55
N GLU A 224 9.06 -4.28 9.56
CA GLU A 224 9.02 -4.69 10.97
C GLU A 224 7.62 -5.20 11.40
N GLY A 225 6.53 -4.61 10.88
CA GLY A 225 5.17 -5.09 11.12
C GLY A 225 4.94 -6.51 10.58
N ALA A 226 5.36 -6.79 9.36
CA ALA A 226 5.24 -8.10 8.72
C ALA A 226 6.21 -9.15 9.29
N LYS A 227 7.36 -8.70 9.81
CA LYS A 227 8.42 -9.57 10.37
C LYS A 227 7.95 -10.30 11.62
N SER A 228 7.24 -9.62 12.51
CA SER A 228 6.65 -10.24 13.72
C SER A 228 5.64 -11.34 13.36
N THR A 229 4.77 -11.08 12.38
CA THR A 229 3.80 -12.04 11.84
C THR A 229 4.49 -13.24 11.20
N LEU A 230 5.50 -12.99 10.36
CA LEU A 230 6.31 -14.01 9.71
C LEU A 230 7.00 -14.90 10.75
N GLN A 231 7.65 -14.32 11.76
CA GLN A 231 8.30 -15.06 12.83
C GLN A 231 7.30 -15.91 13.63
N THR A 232 6.10 -15.36 13.90
CA THR A 232 5.03 -16.10 14.58
C THR A 232 4.57 -17.29 13.77
N TYR A 233 4.34 -17.11 12.46
CA TYR A 233 4.02 -18.22 11.55
C TYR A 233 5.16 -19.24 11.46
N GLN A 234 6.40 -18.78 11.38
CA GLN A 234 7.58 -19.64 11.32
C GLN A 234 7.70 -20.55 12.54
N LYS A 235 7.39 -20.04 13.73
CA LYS A 235 7.29 -20.85 14.95
C LYS A 235 6.21 -21.93 14.82
N SER A 236 5.03 -21.61 14.27
CA SER A 236 3.95 -22.59 14.11
C SER A 236 4.28 -23.72 13.12
N ILE A 237 5.21 -23.49 12.18
CA ILE A 237 5.73 -24.52 11.26
C ILE A 237 7.09 -25.12 11.70
N GLY A 238 7.51 -24.84 12.94
CA GLY A 238 8.70 -25.41 13.56
C GLY A 238 10.05 -24.87 13.07
N VAL A 239 10.10 -23.63 12.56
CA VAL A 239 11.36 -22.93 12.29
C VAL A 239 11.86 -22.31 13.61
N THR A 240 13.09 -22.65 14.00
CA THR A 240 13.70 -22.15 15.24
C THR A 240 14.26 -20.76 15.07
N GLU A 241 14.34 -19.98 16.16
CA GLU A 241 14.91 -18.62 16.14
C GLU A 241 16.39 -18.60 15.77
N THR A 242 17.09 -19.72 16.01
CA THR A 242 18.49 -19.94 15.63
C THR A 242 18.70 -20.25 14.15
N SER A 243 17.61 -20.48 13.38
CA SER A 243 17.69 -20.74 11.96
C SER A 243 18.07 -19.48 11.18
N SER A 244 18.98 -19.62 10.20
CA SER A 244 19.38 -18.52 9.30
C SER A 244 18.22 -17.96 8.44
N GLY A 245 17.13 -18.73 8.34
CA GLY A 245 15.88 -18.35 7.66
C GLY A 245 14.82 -17.75 8.57
N PHE A 246 15.04 -17.66 9.88
CA PHE A 246 14.09 -17.04 10.80
C PHE A 246 13.96 -15.53 10.51
N GLY A 247 12.71 -15.04 10.43
CA GLY A 247 12.39 -13.69 9.98
C GLY A 247 12.55 -13.44 8.47
N LYS A 248 12.76 -14.49 7.65
CA LYS A 248 12.90 -14.39 6.18
C LYS A 248 11.90 -15.30 5.46
N THR A 249 11.51 -14.94 4.24
CA THR A 249 10.59 -15.70 3.37
C THR A 249 11.27 -16.88 2.68
N GLY A 250 12.00 -17.71 3.45
CA GLY A 250 12.78 -18.84 2.92
C GLY A 250 11.91 -19.99 2.41
N TRP A 251 12.53 -20.93 1.70
CA TRP A 251 11.87 -22.09 1.08
C TRP A 251 11.00 -22.90 2.03
N ARG A 252 11.43 -23.11 3.28
CA ARG A 252 10.64 -23.83 4.27
C ARG A 252 9.30 -23.13 4.56
N THR A 253 9.32 -21.80 4.68
CA THR A 253 8.11 -20.99 4.84
C THR A 253 7.24 -21.05 3.58
N MET A 254 7.83 -20.91 2.39
CA MET A 254 7.06 -20.97 1.14
C MET A 254 6.41 -22.35 0.92
N ARG A 255 7.12 -23.43 1.27
CA ARG A 255 6.66 -24.82 1.16
C ARG A 255 5.50 -25.16 2.10
N SER A 256 5.35 -24.47 3.22
CA SER A 256 4.28 -24.72 4.19
C SER A 256 2.98 -23.98 3.88
N LEU A 257 2.97 -23.12 2.86
CA LEU A 257 1.80 -22.41 2.36
C LEU A 257 1.08 -23.22 1.27
N ASP A 258 -0.18 -22.88 1.00
CA ASP A 258 -1.01 -23.53 0.00
C ASP A 258 -0.31 -23.63 -1.38
N GLY A 259 -0.31 -24.83 -1.96
CA GLY A 259 0.39 -25.17 -3.20
C GLY A 259 1.93 -25.25 -3.09
N GLY A 260 2.52 -24.75 -2.01
CA GLY A 260 3.97 -24.76 -1.81
C GLY A 260 4.56 -26.17 -1.81
N SER A 261 3.94 -27.11 -1.09
CA SER A 261 4.43 -28.49 -0.96
C SER A 261 4.44 -29.28 -2.28
N THR A 262 3.56 -28.96 -3.22
CA THR A 262 3.42 -29.66 -4.52
C THR A 262 4.18 -28.99 -5.66
N THR A 263 4.60 -27.74 -5.51
CA THR A 263 5.27 -26.97 -6.57
C THR A 263 6.70 -27.45 -6.79
N THR A 264 7.10 -27.77 -8.02
CA THR A 264 8.51 -28.12 -8.29
C THR A 264 9.25 -26.94 -8.91
N ALA A 265 10.47 -26.64 -8.42
CA ALA A 265 11.27 -25.52 -8.93
C ALA A 265 11.52 -25.64 -10.45
N THR A 266 11.67 -26.88 -10.91
CA THR A 266 11.91 -27.23 -12.31
C THR A 266 10.80 -26.80 -13.26
N GLU A 267 9.57 -26.64 -12.78
CA GLU A 267 8.43 -26.16 -13.58
C GLU A 267 8.54 -24.68 -13.96
N PHE A 268 9.44 -23.90 -13.34
CA PHE A 268 9.58 -22.45 -13.55
C PHE A 268 10.92 -22.07 -14.17
N LYS A 269 11.60 -23.04 -14.80
CA LYS A 269 12.81 -22.75 -15.57
C LYS A 269 12.47 -21.87 -16.77
N LEU A 270 13.19 -20.76 -16.86
CA LEU A 270 13.22 -19.89 -18.02
C LEU A 270 14.14 -20.52 -19.08
N PRO A 271 13.80 -20.43 -20.38
CA PRO A 271 14.70 -20.83 -21.45
C PRO A 271 16.02 -20.06 -21.35
N SER A 272 17.16 -20.73 -21.46
CA SER A 272 18.49 -20.08 -21.28
C SER A 272 18.73 -18.91 -22.24
N SER A 273 18.15 -18.98 -23.44
CA SER A 273 18.18 -17.91 -24.45
C SER A 273 17.34 -16.69 -24.09
N ALA A 274 16.37 -16.84 -23.16
CA ALA A 274 15.44 -15.81 -22.73
C ALA A 274 15.95 -15.00 -21.54
N ILE A 275 16.76 -15.61 -20.66
CA ILE A 275 17.10 -15.05 -19.35
C ILE A 275 17.82 -13.70 -19.48
N THR A 276 18.70 -13.55 -20.48
CA THR A 276 19.49 -12.33 -20.69
C THR A 276 18.68 -11.19 -21.32
N THR A 277 17.58 -11.49 -21.99
CA THR A 277 16.69 -10.50 -22.63
C THR A 277 15.34 -10.40 -21.95
N PHE A 278 15.20 -11.03 -20.78
CA PHE A 278 13.97 -11.02 -20.02
C PHE A 278 13.62 -9.58 -19.66
N ASP A 279 12.34 -9.22 -19.70
CA ASP A 279 11.86 -7.89 -19.37
C ASP A 279 10.66 -7.97 -18.43
N ALA A 280 10.91 -7.79 -17.13
CA ALA A 280 9.85 -7.85 -16.13
C ALA A 280 8.87 -6.68 -16.23
N SER A 281 9.22 -5.59 -16.95
CA SER A 281 8.32 -4.45 -17.12
C SER A 281 7.06 -4.79 -17.92
N LYS A 282 7.08 -5.89 -18.68
CA LYS A 282 5.89 -6.35 -19.43
C LYS A 282 4.73 -6.76 -18.52
N PHE A 283 5.01 -7.05 -17.25
CA PHE A 283 3.99 -7.46 -16.28
C PHE A 283 3.32 -6.28 -15.55
N SER A 284 3.64 -5.03 -15.86
CA SER A 284 3.01 -3.89 -15.22
C SER A 284 1.62 -3.58 -15.76
N ALA A 285 0.76 -3.00 -14.91
CA ALA A 285 -0.60 -2.57 -15.25
C ALA A 285 -0.64 -1.41 -16.26
N THR A 286 0.50 -0.94 -16.79
CA THR A 286 0.59 0.27 -17.59
C THR A 286 1.52 0.07 -18.81
N GLN A 287 0.88 -0.10 -19.97
CA GLN A 287 1.28 0.57 -21.21
C GLN A 287 0.11 1.42 -21.69
#